data_AF-A0AAN7FWC9-F1
#
_entry.id   AF-A0AAN7FWC9-F1
#
_cell.length_a   1.000
_cell.length_b   1.000
_cell.length_c   1.000
_cell.angle_alpha   90.00
_cell.angle_beta   90.00
_cell.angle_gamma   90.00
#
_symmetry.space_group_name_H-M   'P 1'
#
loop_
_entity.id
_entity.type
_entity.pdbx_description
1 polymer ?
#
loop_
_entity_poly.entity_id
_entity_poly.type
_entity_poly.pdbx_seq_one_letter_code
_entity_poly.pdbx_strand_id
1 'polypeptide(L)'
;MIDIPSMQRAGANAVKAIIDDVISEKLDVEKKFSSSKTAFRIADLGCSVGPNTFIAMQNIIDAVQQKYQSQGFASHMPEFQVFFNDHTSNDFNTLFASLPPERPYFATGVPGSFHGRLFPDFSLDFVHSSFALQWLSKVPEELLSKNSAAWNKGRVHYASAPDEVAQAYTVQFAKDITTFLEGRAKELVVGGLMVLNMPGIPNGNPHSSSVTGLSFDILGHCLVDMAKEGLISEVQVDSFNVPIYVASPKEMT
;
A
#
# COMPACT_ATOMS: atom_id res chain seq x y z
N MET A 1 -7.84 22.24 3.56
CA MET A 1 -6.74 21.39 3.07
C MET A 1 -6.77 20.13 3.90
N ILE A 2 -6.98 18.97 3.28
CA ILE A 2 -7.06 17.69 3.98
C ILE A 2 -5.64 17.27 4.36
N ASP A 3 -5.36 17.05 5.65
CA ASP A 3 -4.07 16.57 6.14
C ASP A 3 -3.97 15.05 5.83
N ILE A 4 -3.26 14.73 4.75
CA ILE A 4 -3.08 13.36 4.24
C ILE A 4 -2.47 12.43 5.31
N PRO A 5 -1.38 12.82 6.01
CA PRO A 5 -0.87 12.08 7.16
C PRO A 5 -1.93 11.78 8.24
N SER A 6 -2.83 12.73 8.54
CA SER A 6 -3.90 12.52 9.53
C SER A 6 -4.94 11.50 9.07
N MET A 7 -5.32 11.51 7.78
CA MET A 7 -6.24 10.53 7.20
C MET A 7 -5.65 9.12 7.19
N GLN A 8 -4.39 9.00 6.78
CA GLN A 8 -3.68 7.73 6.79
C GLN A 8 -3.61 7.16 8.22
N ARG A 9 -3.36 8.01 9.21
CA ARG A 9 -3.36 7.63 10.62
C ARG A 9 -4.73 7.20 11.12
N ALA A 10 -5.79 7.92 10.76
CA ALA A 10 -7.16 7.55 11.10
C ALA A 10 -7.52 6.18 10.49
N GLY A 11 -7.15 5.94 9.23
CA GLY A 11 -7.31 4.64 8.58
C GLY A 11 -6.51 3.53 9.27
N ALA A 12 -5.24 3.77 9.61
CA ALA A 12 -4.40 2.83 10.34
C ALA A 12 -4.99 2.48 11.72
N ASN A 13 -5.53 3.47 12.44
CA ASN A 13 -6.20 3.25 13.73
C ASN A 13 -7.48 2.42 13.58
N ALA A 14 -8.24 2.64 12.50
CA ALA A 14 -9.48 1.89 12.23
C ALA A 14 -9.21 0.41 11.95
N VAL A 15 -8.08 0.07 11.31
CA VAL A 15 -7.70 -1.33 11.03
C VAL A 15 -6.94 -2.01 12.15
N LYS A 16 -6.56 -1.29 13.22
CA LYS A 16 -5.81 -1.87 14.35
C LYS A 16 -6.55 -3.06 14.97
N ALA A 17 -7.82 -2.90 15.31
CA ALA A 17 -8.62 -3.96 15.91
C ALA A 17 -8.70 -5.20 14.97
N ILE A 18 -8.82 -4.97 13.66
CA ILE A 18 -8.84 -6.04 12.66
C ILE A 18 -7.50 -6.79 12.63
N ILE A 19 -6.37 -6.08 12.72
CA ILE A 19 -5.05 -6.70 12.80
C ILE A 19 -4.93 -7.55 14.07
N ASP A 20 -5.35 -7.00 15.22
CA ASP A 20 -5.33 -7.70 16.51
C ASP A 20 -6.16 -9.00 16.42
N ASP A 21 -7.39 -8.92 15.87
CA ASP A 21 -8.29 -10.07 15.70
C ASP A 21 -7.71 -11.11 14.74
N VAL A 22 -7.19 -10.70 13.58
CA VAL A 22 -6.61 -11.63 12.59
C VAL A 22 -5.39 -12.35 13.16
N ILE A 23 -4.51 -11.65 13.89
CA ILE A 23 -3.36 -12.27 14.56
C ILE A 23 -3.84 -13.23 15.65
N SER A 24 -4.80 -12.79 16.47
CA SER A 24 -5.35 -13.61 17.54
C SER A 24 -6.01 -14.90 17.04
N GLU A 25 -6.73 -14.84 15.92
CA GLU A 25 -7.46 -15.98 15.38
C GLU A 25 -6.62 -16.88 14.47
N LYS A 26 -5.74 -16.30 13.64
CA LYS A 26 -5.13 -17.01 12.51
C LYS A 26 -3.65 -17.33 12.70
N LEU A 27 -2.93 -16.63 13.60
CA LEU A 27 -1.51 -16.89 13.82
C LEU A 27 -1.32 -18.18 14.64
N ASP A 28 -0.66 -19.17 14.06
CA ASP A 28 -0.29 -20.42 14.71
C ASP A 28 1.14 -20.33 15.30
N VAL A 29 1.22 -20.02 16.60
CA VAL A 29 2.50 -19.83 17.30
C VAL A 29 3.14 -21.16 17.74
N GLU A 30 2.34 -22.23 17.90
CA GLU A 30 2.82 -23.56 18.29
C GLU A 30 3.64 -24.21 17.17
N LYS A 31 3.12 -24.11 15.94
CA LYS A 31 3.83 -24.57 14.74
C LYS A 31 5.14 -23.80 14.52
N LYS A 32 5.14 -22.49 14.85
CA LYS A 32 6.35 -21.67 14.78
C LYS A 32 7.41 -22.08 15.81
N PHE A 33 7.01 -22.31 17.05
CA PHE A 33 7.90 -22.79 18.11
C PHE A 33 8.60 -24.11 17.72
N SER A 34 7.88 -25.01 17.05
CA SER A 34 8.38 -26.32 16.64
C SER A 34 9.47 -26.28 15.56
N SER A 35 9.66 -25.13 14.89
CA SER A 35 10.53 -24.98 13.71
C SER A 35 11.94 -24.43 13.98
N SER A 36 12.42 -24.45 15.24
CA SER A 36 13.65 -23.79 15.74
C SER A 36 13.49 -22.28 15.92
N LYS A 37 14.33 -21.68 16.79
CA LYS A 37 14.31 -20.25 17.15
C LYS A 37 14.66 -19.38 15.94
N THR A 38 13.69 -19.08 15.10
CA THR A 38 13.81 -18.14 13.98
C THR A 38 13.14 -16.82 14.32
N ALA A 39 13.78 -15.71 13.97
CA ALA A 39 13.18 -14.38 14.10
C ALA A 39 11.80 -14.32 13.40
N PHE A 40 10.87 -13.58 14.00
CA PHE A 40 9.58 -13.24 13.40
C PHE A 40 9.75 -12.04 12.47
N ARG A 41 9.60 -12.27 11.17
CA ARG A 41 9.94 -11.31 10.11
C ARG A 41 8.69 -10.62 9.57
N ILE A 42 8.65 -9.31 9.74
CA ILE A 42 7.54 -8.45 9.33
C ILE A 42 8.04 -7.55 8.21
N ALA A 43 7.27 -7.39 7.14
CA ALA A 43 7.54 -6.40 6.11
C ALA A 43 6.42 -5.35 6.05
N ASP A 44 6.79 -4.07 6.08
CA ASP A 44 5.90 -2.95 5.73
C ASP A 44 6.22 -2.51 4.30
N LEU A 45 5.27 -2.69 3.38
CA LEU A 45 5.43 -2.38 1.96
C LEU A 45 4.76 -1.04 1.66
N GLY A 46 5.56 -0.05 1.26
CA GLY A 46 5.15 1.35 1.15
C GLY A 46 5.24 2.09 2.49
N CYS A 47 6.37 1.96 3.18
CA CYS A 47 6.57 2.48 4.54
C CYS A 47 6.70 4.01 4.62
N SER A 48 7.03 4.67 3.50
CA SER A 48 7.42 6.08 3.44
C SER A 48 8.54 6.39 4.45
N VAL A 49 8.43 7.47 5.22
CA VAL A 49 9.48 7.96 6.13
C VAL A 49 9.06 8.01 7.61
N GLY A 50 7.86 7.51 7.94
CA GLY A 50 7.28 7.58 9.28
C GLY A 50 6.50 8.87 9.59
N PRO A 51 5.86 8.96 10.77
CA PRO A 51 5.89 8.00 11.88
C PRO A 51 4.86 6.86 11.75
N ASN A 52 3.97 6.92 10.75
CA ASN A 52 2.86 5.96 10.62
C ASN A 52 3.34 4.50 10.51
N THR A 53 4.41 4.25 9.77
CA THR A 53 5.03 2.91 9.66
C THR A 53 5.47 2.36 11.03
N PHE A 54 6.11 3.18 11.87
CA PHE A 54 6.58 2.74 13.20
C PHE A 54 5.42 2.35 14.11
N ILE A 55 4.32 3.12 14.05
CA ILE A 55 3.10 2.84 14.82
C ILE A 55 2.47 1.54 14.34
N ALA A 56 2.36 1.34 13.02
CA ALA A 56 1.81 0.11 12.45
C ALA A 56 2.64 -1.12 12.84
N MET A 57 3.97 -1.02 12.75
CA MET A 57 4.86 -2.13 13.10
C MET A 57 4.83 -2.44 14.59
N GLN A 58 4.76 -1.41 15.45
CA GLN A 58 4.59 -1.62 16.88
C GLN A 58 3.27 -2.30 17.21
N ASN A 59 2.15 -1.88 16.60
CA ASN A 59 0.84 -2.51 16.81
C ASN A 59 0.86 -4.00 16.43
N ILE A 60 1.48 -4.37 15.30
CA ILE A 60 1.60 -5.77 14.87
C ILE A 60 2.45 -6.56 15.87
N ILE A 61 3.59 -6.02 16.31
CA ILE A 61 4.46 -6.68 17.28
C ILE A 61 3.73 -6.88 18.61
N ASP A 62 3.02 -5.88 19.11
CA ASP A 62 2.25 -5.97 20.34
C ASP A 62 1.18 -7.06 20.25
N ALA A 63 0.45 -7.14 19.14
CA ALA A 63 -0.55 -8.19 18.90
C ALA A 63 0.08 -9.60 18.86
N VAL A 64 1.23 -9.76 18.20
CA VAL A 64 1.97 -11.04 18.19
C VAL A 64 2.44 -11.39 19.60
N GLN A 65 3.00 -10.44 20.35
CA GLN A 65 3.45 -10.66 21.72
C GLN A 65 2.30 -11.09 22.62
N GLN A 66 1.13 -10.44 22.53
CA GLN A 66 -0.08 -10.82 23.26
C GLN A 66 -0.55 -12.23 22.90
N LYS A 67 -0.49 -12.60 21.61
CA LYS A 67 -0.81 -13.96 21.15
C LYS A 67 0.12 -15.01 21.76
N TYR A 68 1.43 -14.77 21.80
CA TYR A 68 2.39 -15.67 22.47
C TYR A 68 2.14 -15.79 23.97
N GLN A 69 1.87 -14.66 24.64
CA GLN A 69 1.60 -14.64 26.08
C GLN A 69 0.31 -15.39 26.45
N SER A 70 -0.79 -15.12 25.73
CA SER A 70 -2.10 -15.73 25.99
C SER A 70 -2.12 -17.25 25.80
N GLN A 71 -1.22 -17.79 24.97
CA GLN A 71 -1.08 -19.23 24.76
C GLN A 71 0.01 -19.89 25.61
N GLY A 72 0.57 -19.17 26.59
CA GLY A 72 1.59 -19.73 27.50
C GLY A 72 2.98 -19.88 26.88
N PHE A 73 3.24 -19.26 25.72
CA PHE A 73 4.53 -19.29 25.02
C PHE A 73 5.40 -18.05 25.31
N ALA A 74 5.17 -17.34 26.41
CA ALA A 74 5.91 -16.12 26.77
C ALA A 74 7.44 -16.33 26.85
N SER A 75 7.91 -17.48 27.34
CA SER A 75 9.34 -17.83 27.40
C SER A 75 9.96 -18.16 26.04
N HIS A 76 9.14 -18.26 25.00
CA HIS A 76 9.52 -18.59 23.62
C HIS A 76 9.27 -17.44 22.65
N MET A 77 9.15 -16.21 23.17
CA MET A 77 8.98 -15.02 22.36
C MET A 77 10.09 -14.92 21.31
N PRO A 78 9.75 -14.77 20.01
CA PRO A 78 10.76 -14.62 18.97
C PRO A 78 11.41 -13.24 19.04
N GLU A 79 12.63 -13.14 18.50
CA GLU A 79 13.17 -11.84 18.13
C GLU A 79 12.43 -11.31 16.91
N PHE A 80 12.16 -10.00 16.85
CA PHE A 80 11.45 -9.38 15.74
C PHE A 80 12.44 -8.73 14.77
N GLN A 81 12.23 -8.97 13.47
CA GLN A 81 12.92 -8.25 12.41
C GLN A 81 11.88 -7.57 11.52
N VAL A 82 11.99 -6.26 11.38
CA VAL A 82 11.10 -5.42 10.58
C VAL A 82 11.85 -4.92 9.35
N PHE A 83 11.28 -5.21 8.19
CA PHE A 83 11.71 -4.72 6.90
C PHE A 83 10.82 -3.56 6.46
N PHE A 84 11.42 -2.39 6.30
CA PHE A 84 10.76 -1.19 5.78
C PHE A 84 11.04 -1.11 4.29
N ASN A 85 10.05 -1.40 3.46
CA ASN A 85 10.15 -1.31 2.01
C ASN A 85 9.48 -0.05 1.49
N ASP A 86 10.16 0.61 0.56
CA ASP A 86 9.59 1.64 -0.30
C ASP A 86 10.40 1.73 -1.59
N HIS A 87 10.02 2.61 -2.51
CA HIS A 87 10.76 2.89 -3.73
C HIS A 87 12.23 3.23 -3.44
N THR A 88 13.11 2.95 -4.41
CA THR A 88 14.54 3.29 -4.32
C THR A 88 14.78 4.80 -4.15
N SER A 89 13.81 5.63 -4.54
CA SER A 89 13.82 7.09 -4.39
C SER A 89 13.26 7.59 -3.06
N ASN A 90 12.76 6.70 -2.19
CA ASN A 90 12.28 7.09 -0.87
C ASN A 90 13.44 7.61 0.00
N ASP A 91 13.13 8.53 0.92
CA ASP A 91 14.11 9.08 1.83
C ASP A 91 14.32 8.17 3.05
N PHE A 92 15.05 7.07 2.81
CA PHE A 92 15.44 6.14 3.87
C PHE A 92 16.32 6.79 4.94
N ASN A 93 17.02 7.89 4.65
CA ASN A 93 17.81 8.59 5.66
C ASN A 93 16.90 9.21 6.72
N THR A 94 15.83 9.88 6.31
CA THR A 94 14.82 10.42 7.22
C THR A 94 14.12 9.30 7.99
N LEU A 95 13.78 8.18 7.33
CA LEU A 95 13.22 7.00 7.98
C LEU A 95 14.14 6.50 9.11
N PHE A 96 15.42 6.26 8.81
CA PHE A 96 16.37 5.71 9.78
C PHE A 96 16.70 6.69 10.91
N ALA A 97 16.79 7.99 10.61
CA ALA A 97 16.98 9.03 11.63
C ALA A 97 15.78 9.15 12.58
N SER A 98 14.58 8.76 12.11
CA SER A 98 13.33 8.86 12.87
C SER A 98 12.92 7.55 13.57
N LEU A 99 13.73 6.48 13.46
CA LEU A 99 13.44 5.20 14.12
C LEU A 99 13.33 5.39 15.64
N PRO A 100 12.32 4.80 16.31
CA PRO A 100 12.24 4.82 17.76
C PRO A 100 13.52 4.22 18.39
N PRO A 101 14.15 4.90 19.36
CA PRO A 101 15.38 4.42 20.00
C PRO A 101 15.11 3.16 20.82
N GLU A 102 14.01 3.15 21.58
CA GLU A 102 13.53 2.00 22.35
C GLU A 102 12.53 1.20 21.52
N ARG A 103 13.03 0.34 20.64
CA ARG A 103 12.20 -0.54 19.80
C ARG A 103 12.49 -2.01 20.07
N PRO A 104 11.47 -2.89 20.14
CA PRO A 104 11.66 -4.31 20.39
C PRO A 104 12.00 -5.12 19.12
N TYR A 105 12.60 -4.49 18.11
CA TYR A 105 12.86 -5.11 16.81
C TYR A 105 14.14 -4.60 16.12
N PHE A 106 14.74 -5.48 15.33
CA PHE A 106 15.79 -5.13 14.38
C PHE A 106 15.16 -4.51 13.12
N ALA A 107 15.71 -3.39 12.65
CA ALA A 107 15.18 -2.66 11.50
C ALA A 107 16.07 -2.87 10.26
N THR A 108 15.46 -3.01 9.09
CA THR A 108 16.18 -3.11 7.80
C THR A 108 15.40 -2.34 6.74
N GLY A 109 16.07 -1.51 5.94
CA GLY A 109 15.45 -0.90 4.76
C GLY A 109 15.58 -1.80 3.53
N VAL A 110 14.53 -1.85 2.71
CA VAL A 110 14.47 -2.66 1.49
C VAL A 110 14.05 -1.77 0.32
N PRO A 111 15.00 -1.21 -0.45
CA PRO A 111 14.67 -0.33 -1.56
C PRO A 111 14.20 -1.14 -2.78
N GLY A 112 13.02 -0.82 -3.32
CA GLY A 112 12.47 -1.49 -4.50
C GLY A 112 10.96 -1.37 -4.61
N SER A 113 10.41 -1.60 -5.81
CA SER A 113 8.96 -1.60 -6.00
C SER A 113 8.34 -2.87 -5.42
N PHE A 114 7.33 -2.72 -4.56
CA PHE A 114 6.56 -3.86 -4.03
C PHE A 114 5.73 -4.59 -5.07
N HIS A 115 5.53 -4.04 -6.28
CA HIS A 115 4.82 -4.76 -7.34
C HIS A 115 5.56 -6.04 -7.76
N GLY A 116 6.89 -6.08 -7.58
CA GLY A 116 7.72 -7.25 -7.89
C GLY A 116 8.17 -8.03 -6.64
N ARG A 117 9.14 -8.94 -6.85
CA ARG A 117 9.83 -9.67 -5.76
C ARG A 117 10.84 -8.76 -5.05
N LEU A 118 10.85 -8.83 -3.73
CA LEU A 118 11.72 -8.07 -2.82
C LEU A 118 12.52 -8.98 -1.89
N PHE A 119 11.98 -10.16 -1.56
CA PHE A 119 12.54 -11.04 -0.54
C PHE A 119 12.81 -12.45 -1.07
N PRO A 120 13.70 -13.23 -0.43
CA PRO A 120 13.83 -14.67 -0.68
C PRO A 120 12.54 -15.45 -0.43
N ASP A 121 12.45 -16.64 -0.99
CA ASP A 121 11.29 -17.52 -0.81
C ASP A 121 11.12 -17.89 0.68
N PHE A 122 9.86 -17.92 1.15
CA PHE A 122 9.50 -18.32 2.53
C PHE A 122 10.28 -17.60 3.63
N SER A 123 10.48 -16.29 3.48
CA SER A 123 11.28 -15.48 4.40
C SER A 123 10.46 -14.54 5.27
N LEU A 124 9.17 -14.32 4.98
CA LEU A 124 8.31 -13.39 5.72
C LEU A 124 7.21 -14.13 6.49
N ASP A 125 6.98 -13.70 7.73
CA ASP A 125 5.91 -14.20 8.59
C ASP A 125 4.65 -13.34 8.51
N PHE A 126 4.86 -12.03 8.32
CA PHE A 126 3.78 -11.06 8.26
C PHE A 126 4.10 -10.00 7.20
N VAL A 127 3.14 -9.71 6.33
CA VAL A 127 3.21 -8.60 5.38
C VAL A 127 2.12 -7.59 5.72
N HIS A 128 2.51 -6.33 5.80
CA HIS A 128 1.62 -5.20 5.97
C HIS A 128 1.81 -4.23 4.81
N SER A 129 0.73 -3.64 4.33
CA SER A 129 0.77 -2.54 3.37
C SER A 129 -0.41 -1.63 3.66
N SER A 130 -0.15 -0.32 3.83
CA SER A 130 -1.18 0.65 4.18
C SER A 130 -1.07 1.90 3.30
N PHE A 131 -2.16 2.25 2.61
CA PHE A 131 -2.22 3.38 1.68
C PHE A 131 -1.09 3.38 0.63
N ALA A 132 -0.72 2.20 0.13
CA ALA A 132 0.31 2.03 -0.90
C ALA A 132 -0.24 1.40 -2.19
N LEU A 133 -1.07 0.34 -2.08
CA LEU A 133 -1.53 -0.46 -3.22
C LEU A 133 -2.43 0.27 -4.22
N GLN A 134 -2.98 1.43 -3.88
CA GLN A 134 -3.70 2.26 -4.85
C GLN A 134 -2.76 2.88 -5.90
N TRP A 135 -1.45 2.96 -5.63
CA TRP A 135 -0.47 3.48 -6.58
C TRP A 135 -0.12 2.42 -7.63
N LEU A 136 -0.42 2.72 -8.88
CA LEU A 136 -0.09 1.85 -10.01
C LEU A 136 1.42 1.85 -10.26
N SER A 137 1.92 0.76 -10.84
CA SER A 137 3.34 0.65 -11.22
C SER A 137 3.72 1.65 -12.31
N LYS A 138 2.75 2.04 -13.14
CA LYS A 138 2.89 3.05 -14.18
C LYS A 138 1.53 3.62 -14.59
N VAL A 139 1.56 4.75 -15.28
CA VAL A 139 0.41 5.26 -16.04
C VAL A 139 0.12 4.31 -17.22
N PRO A 140 -1.13 3.91 -17.46
CA PRO A 140 -1.48 3.13 -18.65
C PRO A 140 -1.11 3.89 -19.94
N GLU A 141 -0.38 3.23 -20.84
CA GLU A 141 0.21 3.87 -22.03
C GLU A 141 -0.86 4.37 -23.01
N GLU A 142 -2.03 3.72 -23.02
CA GLU A 142 -3.16 4.07 -23.88
C GLU A 142 -3.72 5.46 -23.55
N LEU A 143 -3.49 5.97 -22.34
CA LEU A 143 -3.95 7.29 -21.89
C LEU A 143 -3.19 8.44 -22.56
N LEU A 144 -1.99 8.18 -23.06
CA LEU A 144 -1.08 9.20 -23.58
C LEU A 144 -1.16 9.34 -25.12
N SER A 145 -1.82 8.39 -25.79
CA SER A 145 -1.89 8.33 -27.24
C SER A 145 -3.15 9.02 -27.76
N LYS A 146 -3.01 10.09 -28.53
CA LYS A 146 -4.15 10.83 -29.13
C LYS A 146 -5.07 9.98 -30.02
N ASN A 147 -4.56 8.86 -30.54
CA ASN A 147 -5.30 7.94 -31.41
C ASN A 147 -5.99 6.82 -30.62
N SER A 148 -5.80 6.76 -29.31
CA SER A 148 -6.43 5.78 -28.43
C SER A 148 -7.85 6.23 -28.06
N ALA A 149 -8.78 5.28 -27.97
CA ALA A 149 -10.10 5.52 -27.40
C ALA A 149 -10.01 5.91 -25.90
N ALA A 150 -8.94 5.52 -25.23
CA ALA A 150 -8.66 5.86 -23.83
C ALA A 150 -7.82 7.15 -23.68
N TRP A 151 -7.64 7.97 -24.72
CA TRP A 151 -6.87 9.21 -24.58
C TRP A 151 -7.52 10.15 -23.56
N ASN A 152 -6.83 10.43 -22.45
CA ASN A 152 -7.40 11.18 -21.33
C ASN A 152 -7.28 12.70 -21.49
N LYS A 153 -7.75 13.23 -22.61
CA LYS A 153 -7.63 14.66 -22.94
C LYS A 153 -8.28 15.55 -21.87
N GLY A 154 -7.57 16.61 -21.46
CA GLY A 154 -8.06 17.67 -20.57
C GLY A 154 -8.40 17.19 -19.16
N ARG A 155 -7.88 16.03 -18.75
CA ARG A 155 -8.13 15.40 -17.45
C ARG A 155 -6.83 14.81 -16.94
N VAL A 156 -6.81 14.52 -15.64
CA VAL A 156 -5.63 13.97 -14.97
C VAL A 156 -5.90 12.63 -14.29
N HIS A 157 -7.14 12.16 -14.33
CA HIS A 157 -7.60 10.92 -13.69
C HIS A 157 -8.85 10.39 -14.40
N TYR A 158 -9.32 9.20 -14.02
CA TYR A 158 -10.42 8.51 -14.67
C TYR A 158 -11.80 8.77 -14.06
N ALA A 159 -11.88 9.40 -12.89
CA ALA A 159 -13.13 9.49 -12.11
C ALA A 159 -14.31 10.11 -12.88
N SER A 160 -14.07 11.14 -13.70
CA SER A 160 -15.03 11.82 -14.57
C SER A 160 -14.79 11.55 -16.07
N ALA A 161 -14.01 10.51 -16.38
CA ALA A 161 -13.60 10.20 -17.74
C ALA A 161 -14.56 9.18 -18.41
N PRO A 162 -14.49 9.02 -19.75
CA PRO A 162 -15.17 7.94 -20.46
C PRO A 162 -14.75 6.55 -19.95
N ASP A 163 -15.60 5.55 -20.18
CA ASP A 163 -15.40 4.18 -19.71
C ASP A 163 -14.07 3.58 -20.20
N GLU A 164 -13.61 3.95 -21.40
CA GLU A 164 -12.33 3.48 -21.96
C GLU A 164 -11.13 3.90 -21.12
N VAL A 165 -11.16 5.10 -20.54
CA VAL A 165 -10.11 5.60 -19.64
C VAL A 165 -10.15 4.80 -18.34
N ALA A 166 -11.33 4.64 -17.73
CA ALA A 166 -11.48 3.86 -16.50
C ALA A 166 -11.04 2.40 -16.70
N GLN A 167 -11.39 1.80 -17.85
CA GLN A 167 -10.98 0.45 -18.21
C GLN A 167 -9.46 0.30 -18.32
N ALA A 168 -8.75 1.27 -18.90
CA ALA A 168 -7.29 1.25 -18.98
C ALA A 168 -6.64 1.24 -17.58
N TYR A 169 -7.17 2.05 -16.66
CA TYR A 169 -6.76 2.05 -15.26
C TYR A 169 -7.06 0.71 -14.57
N THR A 170 -8.25 0.15 -14.76
CA THR A 170 -8.65 -1.16 -14.20
C THR A 170 -7.73 -2.29 -14.68
N VAL A 171 -7.39 -2.31 -15.97
CA VAL A 171 -6.47 -3.32 -16.54
C VAL A 171 -5.07 -3.21 -15.92
N GLN A 172 -4.56 -1.99 -15.77
CA GLN A 172 -3.25 -1.76 -15.16
C GLN A 172 -3.26 -2.15 -13.67
N PHE A 173 -4.31 -1.81 -12.93
CA PHE A 173 -4.48 -2.24 -11.54
C PHE A 173 -4.52 -3.76 -11.39
N ALA A 174 -5.33 -4.44 -12.21
CA ALA A 174 -5.45 -5.90 -12.19
C ALA A 174 -4.09 -6.59 -12.42
N LYS A 175 -3.28 -6.06 -13.34
CA LYS A 175 -1.91 -6.52 -13.57
C LYS A 175 -1.01 -6.29 -12.36
N ASP A 176 -1.07 -5.09 -11.78
CA ASP A 176 -0.22 -4.70 -10.65
C ASP A 176 -0.55 -5.51 -9.39
N ILE A 177 -1.82 -5.67 -9.05
CA ILE A 177 -2.24 -6.45 -7.87
C ILE A 177 -1.94 -7.94 -8.05
N THR A 178 -2.12 -8.48 -9.27
CA THR A 178 -1.75 -9.88 -9.56
C THR A 178 -0.25 -10.09 -9.34
N THR A 179 0.59 -9.21 -9.91
CA THR A 179 2.05 -9.32 -9.77
C THR A 179 2.48 -9.16 -8.31
N PHE A 180 1.86 -8.23 -7.58
CA PHE A 180 2.06 -8.07 -6.14
C PHE A 180 1.75 -9.36 -5.39
N LEU A 181 0.55 -9.92 -5.55
CA LEU A 181 0.11 -11.12 -4.83
C LEU A 181 0.97 -12.34 -5.19
N GLU A 182 1.35 -12.53 -6.45
CA GLU A 182 2.26 -13.59 -6.88
C GLU A 182 3.66 -13.45 -6.24
N GLY A 183 4.15 -12.22 -6.10
CA GLY A 183 5.38 -11.92 -5.38
C GLY A 183 5.28 -12.31 -3.91
N ARG A 184 4.23 -11.85 -3.23
CA ARG A 184 4.00 -12.12 -1.80
C ARG A 184 3.79 -13.59 -1.52
N ALA A 185 3.09 -14.32 -2.38
CA ALA A 185 2.85 -15.76 -2.24
C ALA A 185 4.14 -16.59 -2.21
N LYS A 186 5.20 -16.14 -2.89
CA LYS A 186 6.51 -16.81 -2.85
C LYS A 186 7.32 -16.44 -1.61
N GLU A 187 7.15 -15.22 -1.10
CA GLU A 187 7.95 -14.66 -0.01
C GLU A 187 7.40 -15.02 1.38
N LEU A 188 6.08 -15.14 1.51
CA LEU A 188 5.42 -15.54 2.75
C LEU A 188 5.70 -17.02 3.06
N VAL A 189 5.96 -17.31 4.33
CA VAL A 189 5.97 -18.68 4.83
C VAL A 189 4.57 -19.30 4.76
N VAL A 190 4.49 -20.63 4.74
CA VAL A 190 3.20 -21.33 4.88
C VAL A 190 2.56 -20.98 6.23
N GLY A 191 1.36 -20.40 6.18
CA GLY A 191 0.65 -19.90 7.37
C GLY A 191 1.02 -18.47 7.77
N GLY A 192 1.87 -17.79 7.00
CA GLY A 192 2.11 -16.35 7.15
C GLY A 192 0.87 -15.53 6.85
N LEU A 193 0.79 -14.34 7.43
CA LEU A 193 -0.36 -13.46 7.33
C LEU A 193 -0.04 -12.22 6.48
N MET A 194 -1.06 -11.68 5.82
CA MET A 194 -0.94 -10.43 5.07
C MET A 194 -2.14 -9.55 5.34
N VAL A 195 -1.89 -8.28 5.69
CA VAL A 195 -2.92 -7.27 5.89
C VAL A 195 -2.71 -6.12 4.92
N LEU A 196 -3.73 -5.85 4.13
CA LEU A 196 -3.73 -4.81 3.10
C LEU A 196 -4.79 -3.76 3.46
N ASN A 197 -4.36 -2.55 3.74
CA ASN A 197 -5.22 -1.40 3.98
C ASN A 197 -5.04 -0.39 2.86
N MET A 198 -6.09 -0.05 2.13
CA MET A 198 -5.99 0.89 1.01
C MET A 198 -7.31 1.65 0.83
N PRO A 199 -7.27 2.85 0.22
CA PRO A 199 -8.48 3.52 -0.23
C PRO A 199 -9.27 2.61 -1.16
N GLY A 200 -10.57 2.51 -0.93
CA GLY A 200 -11.46 1.72 -1.76
C GLY A 200 -12.78 2.44 -2.03
N ILE A 201 -13.52 1.93 -3.02
CA ILE A 201 -14.86 2.40 -3.36
C ILE A 201 -15.89 1.29 -3.06
N PRO A 202 -17.05 1.58 -2.46
CA PRO A 202 -18.08 0.56 -2.26
C PRO A 202 -18.53 -0.07 -3.59
N ASN A 203 -18.87 -1.36 -3.56
CA ASN A 203 -19.34 -2.08 -4.74
C ASN A 203 -20.57 -1.38 -5.36
N GLY A 204 -20.54 -1.18 -6.68
CA GLY A 204 -21.64 -0.57 -7.43
C GLY A 204 -21.69 0.96 -7.37
N ASN A 205 -20.84 1.61 -6.57
CA ASN A 205 -20.72 3.06 -6.61
C ASN A 205 -19.91 3.52 -7.83
N PRO A 206 -20.29 4.62 -8.49
CA PRO A 206 -19.54 5.15 -9.62
C PRO A 206 -18.21 5.75 -9.15
N HIS A 207 -17.15 5.60 -9.93
CA HIS A 207 -15.81 6.12 -9.58
C HIS A 207 -15.79 7.64 -9.30
N SER A 208 -16.66 8.39 -9.97
CA SER A 208 -16.90 9.83 -9.76
C SER A 208 -17.38 10.20 -8.35
N SER A 209 -17.91 9.24 -7.58
CA SER A 209 -18.36 9.46 -6.19
C SER A 209 -17.24 9.30 -5.15
N SER A 210 -16.06 8.84 -5.55
CA SER A 210 -14.94 8.67 -4.62
C SER A 210 -14.32 10.02 -4.27
N VAL A 211 -14.02 10.25 -2.98
CA VAL A 211 -13.36 11.49 -2.51
C VAL A 211 -12.03 11.73 -3.25
N THR A 212 -11.31 10.65 -3.54
CA THR A 212 -10.09 10.66 -4.35
C THR A 212 -10.36 11.16 -5.77
N GLY A 213 -11.40 10.64 -6.43
CA GLY A 213 -11.82 11.06 -7.75
C GLY A 213 -12.17 12.55 -7.81
N LEU A 214 -13.03 13.03 -6.89
CA LEU A 214 -13.36 14.45 -6.81
C LEU A 214 -12.13 15.34 -6.62
N SER A 215 -11.16 14.89 -5.82
CA SER A 215 -9.92 15.63 -5.57
C SER A 215 -9.08 15.78 -6.85
N PHE A 216 -9.00 14.73 -7.66
CA PHE A 216 -8.27 14.77 -8.93
C PHE A 216 -9.03 15.50 -10.04
N ASP A 217 -10.36 15.47 -10.04
CA ASP A 217 -11.16 16.30 -10.94
C ASP A 217 -10.92 17.79 -10.68
N ILE A 218 -10.90 18.21 -9.40
CA ILE A 218 -10.59 19.60 -9.01
C ILE A 218 -9.17 19.97 -9.46
N LEU A 219 -8.19 19.11 -9.22
CA LEU A 219 -6.81 19.33 -9.66
C LEU A 219 -6.73 19.47 -11.19
N GLY A 220 -7.43 18.61 -11.93
CA GLY A 220 -7.50 18.66 -13.39
C GLY A 220 -8.09 19.98 -13.89
N HIS A 221 -9.18 20.45 -13.29
CA HIS A 221 -9.77 21.76 -13.64
C HIS A 221 -8.80 22.92 -13.36
N CYS A 222 -8.11 22.92 -12.23
CA CYS A 222 -7.11 23.94 -11.93
C CYS A 222 -5.99 23.96 -12.99
N LEU A 223 -5.50 22.80 -13.42
CA LEU A 223 -4.46 22.71 -14.45
C LEU A 223 -4.98 23.17 -15.82
N VAL A 224 -6.22 22.85 -16.17
CA VAL A 224 -6.85 23.36 -17.40
C VAL A 224 -6.98 24.88 -17.37
N ASP A 225 -7.36 25.48 -16.24
CA ASP A 225 -7.47 26.94 -16.11
C ASP A 225 -6.09 27.62 -16.19
N MET A 226 -5.06 27.05 -15.57
CA MET A 226 -3.68 27.50 -15.74
C MET A 226 -3.22 27.44 -17.21
N ALA A 227 -3.67 26.44 -17.97
CA ALA A 227 -3.37 26.35 -19.40
C ALA A 227 -4.07 27.46 -20.22
N LYS A 228 -5.34 27.77 -19.90
CA LYS A 228 -6.08 28.88 -20.53
C LYS A 228 -5.44 30.24 -20.25
N GLU A 229 -4.86 30.42 -19.06
CA GLU A 229 -4.11 31.62 -18.68
C GLU A 229 -2.69 31.66 -19.29
N GLY A 230 -2.25 30.61 -19.97
CA GLY A 230 -0.94 30.52 -20.60
C GLY A 230 0.23 30.26 -19.65
N LEU A 231 -0.05 29.84 -18.41
CA LEU A 231 0.97 29.49 -17.40
C LEU A 231 1.62 28.13 -17.68
N ILE A 232 0.86 27.22 -18.29
CA ILE A 232 1.31 25.91 -18.79
C ILE A 232 0.69 25.66 -20.17
N SER A 233 1.21 24.68 -20.90
CA SER A 233 0.61 24.28 -22.18
C SER A 233 -0.50 23.24 -21.99
N GLU A 234 -1.50 23.24 -22.88
CA GLU A 234 -2.54 22.19 -22.92
C GLU A 234 -1.94 20.78 -23.08
N VAL A 235 -0.84 20.66 -23.84
CA VAL A 235 -0.12 19.40 -24.03
C VAL A 235 0.43 18.85 -22.72
N GLN A 236 0.91 19.72 -21.81
CA GLN A 236 1.35 19.29 -20.49
C GLN A 236 0.20 18.72 -19.68
N VAL A 237 -0.98 19.34 -19.72
CA VAL A 237 -2.18 18.83 -19.05
C VAL A 237 -2.60 17.48 -19.65
N ASP A 238 -2.73 17.39 -20.97
CA ASP A 238 -3.14 16.18 -21.69
C ASP A 238 -2.20 14.98 -21.48
N SER A 239 -0.91 15.25 -21.20
CA SER A 239 0.10 14.22 -20.96
C SER A 239 0.21 13.78 -19.49
N PHE A 240 -0.40 14.51 -18.57
CA PHE A 240 -0.28 14.28 -17.13
C PHE A 240 -1.45 13.46 -16.61
N ASN A 241 -1.16 12.26 -16.11
CA ASN A 241 -2.14 11.36 -15.52
C ASN A 241 -1.62 10.86 -14.16
N VAL A 242 -2.48 10.87 -13.16
CA VAL A 242 -2.16 10.39 -11.82
C VAL A 242 -2.26 8.86 -11.81
N PRO A 243 -1.18 8.12 -11.47
CA PRO A 243 -1.17 6.66 -11.47
C PRO A 243 -1.79 6.11 -10.17
N ILE A 244 -3.03 6.49 -9.89
CA ILE A 244 -3.78 6.00 -8.71
C ILE A 244 -5.06 5.33 -9.18
N TYR A 245 -5.34 4.14 -8.65
CA TYR A 245 -6.59 3.42 -8.84
C TYR A 245 -7.25 3.07 -7.49
N VAL A 246 -8.53 3.37 -7.38
CA VAL A 246 -9.34 3.09 -6.19
C VAL A 246 -10.24 1.89 -6.49
N ALA A 247 -9.82 0.73 -6.04
CA ALA A 247 -10.50 -0.54 -6.26
C ALA A 247 -11.71 -0.72 -5.33
N SER A 248 -12.69 -1.47 -5.80
CA SER A 248 -13.78 -1.98 -4.98
C SER A 248 -13.41 -3.31 -4.31
N PRO A 249 -14.08 -3.70 -3.20
CA PRO A 249 -13.86 -5.01 -2.59
C PRO A 249 -14.02 -6.17 -3.58
N LYS A 250 -14.94 -6.08 -4.54
CA LYS A 250 -15.16 -7.11 -5.56
C LYS A 250 -13.96 -7.28 -6.51
N GLU A 251 -13.19 -6.23 -6.74
CA GLU A 251 -12.00 -6.28 -7.61
C GLU A 251 -10.77 -6.85 -6.88
N MET A 252 -10.88 -7.07 -5.57
CA MET A 252 -9.85 -7.64 -4.71
C MET A 252 -10.09 -9.12 -4.35
N THR A 253 -11.17 -9.73 -4.86
CA THR A 253 -11.63 -11.10 -4.56
C THR A 253 -11.82 -11.92 -5.83
#